data_AF-A0A3C0WL06-F1
#
_entry.id   AF-A0A3C0WL06-F1
#
_cell.length_a   1.000
_cell.length_b   1.000
_cell.length_c   1.000
_cell.angle_alpha   90.00
_cell.angle_beta   90.00
_cell.angle_gamma   90.00
#
_symmetry.space_group_name_H-M   'P 1'
#
loop_
_entity.id
_entity.type
_entity.pdbx_description
1 polymer ?
#
loop_
_entity_poly.entity_id
_entity_poly.type
_entity_poly.pdbx_seq_one_letter_code
_entity_poly.pdbx_strand_id
1 'polypeptide(L)'
;QTKYGYIKTDHVLFIGAGAFHRNQPSELMPELQGRFPIRVELSDLTKEDFIRILTEPQNSLTKQYSALMGTEGVEVSFDDEAISALAGYAYQVNQTTQNIGARRLYTIMERLFEELSFEAPDMGMGNVEINAGYVEQRLDEVSSDEDLSKFIL
;
A
#
# COMPACT_ATOMS: atom_id res chain seq x y z
N GLN A 1 22.79 -9.54 -27.70
CA GLN A 1 23.34 -10.86 -27.31
C GLN A 1 23.44 -10.87 -25.80
N THR A 2 22.78 -11.81 -25.13
CA THR A 2 22.94 -11.97 -23.68
C THR A 2 24.18 -12.82 -23.41
N LYS A 3 24.57 -12.95 -22.13
CA LYS A 3 25.62 -13.90 -21.71
C LYS A 3 25.31 -15.37 -22.07
N TYR A 4 24.08 -15.70 -22.44
CA TYR A 4 23.63 -17.05 -22.78
C TYR A 4 23.33 -17.25 -24.27
N GLY A 5 23.57 -16.23 -25.11
CA GLY A 5 23.35 -16.30 -26.55
C GLY A 5 22.32 -15.29 -27.06
N TYR A 6 21.75 -15.57 -28.24
CA TYR A 6 20.78 -14.70 -28.89
C TYR A 6 19.36 -15.04 -28.42
N ILE A 7 18.59 -13.99 -28.11
CA ILE A 7 17.17 -14.09 -27.78
C ILE A 7 16.40 -13.29 -28.82
N LYS A 8 15.36 -13.90 -29.37
CA LYS A 8 14.36 -13.26 -30.23
C LYS A 8 13.19 -12.81 -29.36
N THR A 9 12.78 -11.54 -29.49
CA THR A 9 11.73 -10.94 -28.65
C THR A 9 10.36 -10.85 -29.34
N ASP A 10 10.20 -11.50 -30.50
CA ASP A 10 9.03 -11.44 -31.37
C ASP A 10 7.71 -11.83 -30.66
N HIS A 11 7.79 -12.66 -29.63
CA HIS A 11 6.64 -13.18 -28.86
C HIS A 11 6.70 -12.83 -27.36
N VAL A 12 7.55 -11.88 -26.97
CA VAL A 12 7.55 -11.38 -25.60
C VAL A 12 6.31 -10.49 -25.41
N LEU A 13 5.54 -10.74 -24.35
CA LEU A 13 4.44 -9.85 -23.95
C LEU A 13 5.03 -8.58 -23.33
N PHE A 14 4.63 -7.43 -23.87
CA PHE A 14 4.99 -6.13 -23.32
C PHE A 14 3.78 -5.49 -22.66
N ILE A 15 3.99 -4.96 -21.44
CA ILE A 15 2.99 -4.17 -20.72
C ILE A 15 3.62 -2.79 -20.46
N GLY A 16 3.07 -1.76 -21.11
CA GLY A 16 3.38 -0.37 -20.82
C GLY A 16 2.43 0.17 -19.76
N ALA A 17 2.96 0.78 -18.71
CA ALA A 17 2.16 1.43 -17.68
C ALA A 17 2.57 2.90 -17.55
N GLY A 18 1.62 3.77 -17.27
CA GLY A 18 1.86 5.19 -17.09
C GLY A 18 0.60 5.91 -16.61
N ALA A 19 0.80 7.02 -15.90
CA ALA A 19 -0.31 7.85 -15.41
C ALA A 19 -0.87 8.79 -16.49
N PHE A 20 -0.11 9.06 -17.56
CA PHE A 20 -0.51 9.88 -18.71
C PHE A 20 -1.16 11.25 -18.35
N HIS A 21 -0.81 11.85 -17.20
CA HIS A 21 -1.39 13.10 -16.73
C HIS A 21 -1.11 14.32 -17.63
N ARG A 22 0.01 14.32 -18.36
CA ARG A 22 0.44 15.45 -19.21
C ARG A 22 0.42 15.13 -20.71
N ASN A 23 0.62 13.86 -21.06
CA ASN A 23 0.76 13.40 -22.44
C ASN A 23 -0.19 12.24 -22.64
N GLN A 24 -0.83 12.16 -23.82
CA GLN A 24 -1.76 11.07 -24.13
C GLN A 24 -1.05 9.90 -24.84
N PRO A 25 -1.58 8.66 -24.78
CA PRO A 25 -1.05 7.53 -25.55
C PRO A 25 -0.99 7.77 -27.08
N SER A 26 -1.81 8.68 -27.60
CA SER A 26 -1.81 9.14 -29.00
C SER A 26 -0.56 9.95 -29.39
N GLU A 27 0.19 10.46 -28.42
CA GLU A 27 1.44 11.20 -28.64
C GLU A 27 2.67 10.30 -28.73
N LEU A 28 2.51 8.99 -28.50
CA LEU A 28 3.58 8.01 -28.71
C LEU A 28 3.92 7.90 -30.20
N MET A 29 5.15 7.48 -30.51
CA MET A 29 5.55 7.20 -31.90
C MET A 29 4.57 6.21 -32.57
N PRO A 30 4.16 6.44 -33.83
CA PRO A 30 3.16 5.61 -34.51
C PRO A 30 3.46 4.10 -34.48
N GLU A 31 4.74 3.72 -34.58
CA GLU A 31 5.20 2.33 -34.53
C GLU A 31 4.95 1.66 -33.18
N LEU A 32 5.02 2.43 -32.08
CA LEU A 32 4.71 1.93 -30.73
C LEU A 32 3.20 1.85 -30.52
N GLN A 33 2.43 2.79 -31.05
CA GLN A 33 0.97 2.73 -30.94
C GLN A 33 0.41 1.45 -31.56
N GLY A 34 0.92 1.04 -32.72
CA GLY A 34 0.54 -0.22 -33.37
C GLY A 34 0.97 -1.48 -32.62
N ARG A 35 1.95 -1.39 -31.72
CA ARG A 35 2.44 -2.51 -30.89
C ARG A 35 1.72 -2.64 -29.54
N PHE A 36 0.86 -1.68 -29.19
CA PHE A 36 -0.02 -1.74 -28.01
C PHE A 36 -1.50 -1.71 -28.43
N PRO A 37 -2.02 -2.78 -29.06
CA PRO A 37 -3.41 -2.83 -29.52
C PRO A 37 -4.43 -2.95 -28.38
N ILE A 38 -4.03 -3.54 -27.25
CA ILE A 38 -4.87 -3.65 -26.06
C ILE A 38 -4.60 -2.45 -25.16
N ARG A 39 -5.66 -1.72 -24.80
CA ARG A 39 -5.59 -0.57 -23.89
C ARG A 39 -6.65 -0.75 -22.81
N VAL A 40 -6.25 -0.47 -21.57
CA VAL A 40 -7.12 -0.51 -20.41
C VAL A 40 -6.80 0.68 -19.53
N GLU A 41 -7.82 1.27 -18.94
CA GLU A 41 -7.70 2.34 -17.97
C GLU A 41 -8.10 1.77 -16.60
N LEU A 42 -7.29 2.07 -15.58
CA LEU A 42 -7.56 1.65 -14.21
C LEU A 42 -8.18 2.83 -13.47
N SER A 43 -9.21 2.54 -12.67
CA SER A 43 -9.85 3.53 -11.82
C SER A 43 -9.02 3.84 -10.58
N ASP A 44 -9.18 5.05 -10.06
CA ASP A 44 -8.63 5.43 -8.76
C ASP A 44 -9.26 4.59 -7.63
N LEU A 45 -8.46 4.33 -6.60
CA LEU A 45 -8.88 3.54 -5.45
C LEU A 45 -9.66 4.39 -4.45
N THR A 46 -10.78 3.86 -3.95
CA THR A 46 -11.56 4.50 -2.90
C THR A 46 -11.12 4.04 -1.49
N LYS A 47 -11.69 4.66 -0.45
CA LYS A 47 -11.50 4.20 0.94
C LYS A 47 -11.96 2.74 1.09
N GLU A 48 -13.08 2.37 0.48
CA GLU A 48 -13.61 1.02 0.50
C GLU A 48 -12.66 0.03 -0.17
N ASP A 49 -12.02 0.42 -1.28
CA ASP A 49 -11.00 -0.40 -1.91
C ASP A 49 -9.79 -0.62 -0.98
N PHE A 50 -9.39 0.38 -0.20
CA PHE A 50 -8.32 0.21 0.79
C PHE A 50 -8.69 -0.77 1.90
N ILE A 51 -9.94 -0.75 2.39
CA ILE A 51 -10.43 -1.75 3.36
C ILE A 51 -10.29 -3.16 2.76
N ARG A 52 -10.71 -3.33 1.50
CA ARG A 52 -10.59 -4.61 0.78
C ARG A 52 -9.13 -5.02 0.61
N ILE A 53 -8.24 -4.10 0.23
CA ILE A 53 -6.79 -4.37 0.10
C ILE A 53 -6.16 -4.81 1.43
N LEU A 54 -6.63 -4.24 2.56
CA LEU A 54 -6.16 -4.62 3.89
C LEU A 54 -6.65 -6.00 4.32
N THR A 55 -7.69 -6.58 3.73
CA THR A 55 -8.38 -7.77 4.27
C THR A 55 -8.49 -8.96 3.31
N GLU A 56 -8.85 -8.70 2.06
CA GLU A 56 -9.19 -9.74 1.07
C GLU A 56 -7.97 -10.43 0.46
N PRO A 57 -6.89 -9.73 0.03
CA PRO A 57 -5.73 -10.38 -0.55
C PRO A 57 -5.15 -11.46 0.38
N GLN A 58 -4.66 -12.56 -0.22
CA GLN A 58 -4.11 -13.69 0.54
C GLN A 58 -2.99 -13.25 1.50
N ASN A 59 -2.13 -12.35 1.04
CA ASN A 59 -1.05 -11.75 1.83
C ASN A 59 -1.31 -10.25 2.01
N SER A 60 -2.49 -9.87 2.52
CA SER A 60 -2.76 -8.46 2.86
C SER A 60 -1.84 -7.96 3.97
N LEU A 61 -1.69 -6.64 4.11
CA LEU A 61 -0.79 -6.05 5.11
C LEU A 61 -1.15 -6.48 6.54
N THR A 62 -2.44 -6.50 6.90
CA THR A 62 -2.88 -6.96 8.23
C THR A 62 -2.44 -8.39 8.51
N LYS A 63 -2.58 -9.31 7.54
CA LYS A 63 -2.12 -10.71 7.66
C LYS A 63 -0.61 -10.81 7.77
N GLN A 64 0.13 -10.01 6.99
CA GLN A 64 1.59 -9.95 7.06
C GLN A 64 2.06 -9.50 8.44
N TYR A 65 1.53 -8.39 8.97
CA TYR A 65 1.91 -7.88 10.30
C TYR A 65 1.49 -8.83 11.42
N SER A 66 0.30 -9.43 11.34
CA SER A 66 -0.13 -10.44 12.32
C SER A 66 0.82 -11.64 12.35
N ALA A 67 1.25 -12.11 11.18
CA ALA A 67 2.21 -13.22 11.07
C ALA A 67 3.62 -12.83 11.55
N LEU A 68 4.07 -11.61 11.25
CA LEU A 68 5.37 -11.09 11.71
C LEU A 68 5.39 -10.94 13.24
N MET A 69 4.36 -10.36 13.85
CA MET A 69 4.27 -10.27 15.31
C MET A 69 4.17 -11.65 15.97
N GLY A 70 3.52 -12.60 15.30
CA GLY A 70 3.47 -13.99 15.72
C GLY A 70 4.84 -14.67 15.84
N THR A 71 5.87 -14.20 15.14
CA THR A 71 7.24 -14.75 15.31
C THR A 71 7.84 -14.38 16.66
N GLU A 72 7.41 -13.27 17.24
CA GLU A 72 7.79 -12.81 18.59
C GLU A 72 6.85 -13.34 19.68
N GLY A 73 5.87 -14.19 19.33
CA GLY A 73 4.89 -14.73 20.26
C GLY A 73 3.72 -13.77 20.58
N VAL A 74 3.59 -12.68 19.81
CA VAL A 74 2.49 -11.72 19.93
C VAL A 74 1.42 -12.02 18.90
N GLU A 75 0.24 -12.45 19.35
CA GLU A 75 -0.94 -12.60 18.50
C GLU A 75 -1.58 -11.22 18.30
N VAL A 76 -1.80 -10.84 17.04
CA VAL A 76 -2.42 -9.56 16.70
C VAL A 76 -3.70 -9.79 15.92
N SER A 77 -4.77 -9.12 16.34
CA SER A 77 -6.04 -9.06 15.62
C SER A 77 -6.44 -7.62 15.32
N PHE A 78 -7.17 -7.42 14.23
CA PHE A 78 -7.74 -6.12 13.86
C PHE A 78 -9.26 -6.23 13.90
N ASP A 79 -9.92 -5.27 14.55
CA ASP A 79 -11.36 -5.11 14.38
C ASP A 79 -11.68 -4.35 13.07
N ASP A 80 -12.96 -4.40 12.67
CA ASP A 80 -13.42 -3.78 11.43
C ASP A 80 -13.29 -2.25 11.49
N GLU A 81 -13.46 -1.67 12.67
CA GLU A 81 -13.32 -0.25 12.95
C GLU A 81 -11.88 0.24 12.74
N ALA A 82 -10.87 -0.51 13.18
CA ALA A 82 -9.46 -0.24 12.97
C ALA A 82 -9.10 -0.28 11.49
N ILE A 83 -9.57 -1.30 10.77
CA ILE A 83 -9.34 -1.42 9.33
C ILE A 83 -9.95 -0.21 8.59
N SER A 84 -11.17 0.19 8.97
CA SER A 84 -11.84 1.38 8.43
C SER A 84 -11.10 2.67 8.77
N ALA A 85 -10.56 2.79 9.98
CA ALA A 85 -9.76 3.93 10.41
C ALA A 85 -8.46 4.02 9.59
N LEU A 86 -7.71 2.93 9.47
CA LEU A 86 -6.47 2.86 8.67
C LEU A 86 -6.70 3.24 7.22
N ALA A 87 -7.75 2.70 6.59
CA ALA A 87 -8.15 3.08 5.24
C ALA A 87 -8.54 4.56 5.15
N GLY A 88 -9.19 5.10 6.19
CA GLY A 88 -9.55 6.51 6.31
C GLY A 88 -8.34 7.42 6.32
N TYR A 89 -7.36 7.18 7.19
CA TYR A 89 -6.12 7.94 7.25
C TYR A 89 -5.36 7.87 5.92
N ALA A 90 -5.24 6.68 5.32
CA ALA A 90 -4.56 6.50 4.05
C ALA A 90 -5.20 7.31 2.92
N TYR A 91 -6.53 7.29 2.87
CA TYR A 91 -7.28 8.07 1.90
C TYR A 91 -7.14 9.58 2.14
N GLN A 92 -7.26 10.03 3.40
CA GLN A 92 -7.11 11.44 3.76
C GLN A 92 -5.72 11.99 3.44
N VAL A 93 -4.64 11.29 3.82
CA VAL A 93 -3.27 11.73 3.53
C VAL A 93 -3.01 11.80 2.04
N ASN A 94 -3.58 10.88 1.24
CA ASN A 94 -3.50 10.95 -0.22
C ASN A 94 -4.24 12.17 -0.81
N GLN A 95 -5.22 12.74 -0.12
CA GLN A 95 -5.94 13.94 -0.55
C GLN A 95 -5.23 15.24 -0.14
N THR A 96 -4.61 15.28 1.04
CA THR A 96 -3.89 16.47 1.53
C THR A 96 -2.46 16.56 1.02
N THR A 97 -1.85 15.43 0.65
CA THR A 97 -0.49 15.35 0.13
C THR A 97 -0.46 14.76 -1.28
N GLN A 98 0.69 14.24 -1.71
CA GLN A 98 0.80 13.54 -2.99
C GLN A 98 0.05 12.20 -2.92
N ASN A 99 -0.95 12.02 -3.79
CA ASN A 99 -1.62 10.73 -3.92
C ASN A 99 -0.66 9.68 -4.49
N ILE A 100 -0.30 8.68 -3.68
CA ILE A 100 0.54 7.53 -4.08
C ILE A 100 -0.27 6.22 -4.13
N GLY A 101 -1.61 6.32 -4.06
CA GLY A 101 -2.54 5.21 -4.06
C GLY A 101 -2.39 4.30 -2.85
N ALA A 102 -2.58 3.00 -3.05
CA ALA A 102 -2.50 1.99 -1.99
C ALA A 102 -1.12 1.88 -1.31
N ARG A 103 -0.06 2.43 -1.89
CA ARG A 103 1.28 2.44 -1.27
C ARG A 103 1.29 3.17 0.08
N ARG A 104 0.39 4.13 0.27
CA ARG A 104 0.20 4.84 1.54
C ARG A 104 -0.11 3.92 2.73
N LEU A 105 -0.74 2.78 2.46
CA LEU A 105 -1.05 1.80 3.52
C LEU A 105 0.23 1.21 4.15
N TYR A 106 1.35 1.15 3.43
CA TYR A 106 2.60 0.64 3.99
C TYR A 106 3.15 1.55 5.09
N THR A 107 3.31 2.84 4.80
CA THR A 107 3.87 3.81 5.77
C THR A 107 2.96 3.98 6.98
N ILE A 108 1.64 3.95 6.78
CA ILE A 108 0.67 3.96 7.88
C ILE A 108 0.79 2.71 8.76
N MET A 109 0.91 1.52 8.16
CA MET A 109 1.08 0.28 8.92
C MET A 109 2.42 0.25 9.67
N GLU A 110 3.51 0.71 9.05
CA GLU A 110 4.81 0.83 9.72
C GLU A 110 4.70 1.75 10.94
N ARG A 111 4.10 2.93 10.80
CA ARG A 111 3.91 3.86 11.92
C ARG A 111 3.01 3.29 13.02
N LEU A 112 1.95 2.58 12.66
CA LEU A 112 1.04 1.94 13.63
C LEU A 112 1.77 0.88 14.49
N PHE A 113 2.66 0.11 13.87
CA PHE A 113 3.37 -1.00 14.51
C PHE A 113 4.74 -0.62 15.08
N GLU A 114 5.21 0.61 14.89
CA GLU A 114 6.58 1.03 15.27
C GLU A 114 6.92 0.69 16.73
N GLU A 115 6.08 1.13 17.67
CA GLU A 115 6.30 0.85 19.09
C GLU A 115 6.02 -0.61 19.45
N LEU A 116 4.94 -1.20 18.93
CA LEU A 116 4.59 -2.59 19.23
C LEU A 116 5.68 -3.55 18.75
N SER A 117 6.24 -3.32 17.57
CA SER A 117 7.32 -4.12 17.02
C SER A 117 8.63 -3.94 17.79
N PHE A 118 8.84 -2.80 18.44
CA PHE A 118 10.00 -2.55 19.29
C PHE A 118 9.87 -3.28 20.63
N GLU A 119 8.66 -3.29 21.22
CA GLU A 119 8.37 -3.91 22.52
C GLU A 119 8.08 -5.42 22.43
N ALA A 120 7.68 -5.93 21.26
CA ALA A 120 7.25 -7.31 21.05
C ALA A 120 8.22 -8.38 21.62
N PRO A 121 9.55 -8.28 21.45
CA PRO A 121 10.48 -9.27 22.01
C PRO A 121 10.45 -9.36 23.54
N ASP A 122 10.11 -8.26 24.21
CA ASP A 122 10.08 -8.14 25.68
C ASP A 122 8.69 -8.42 26.27
N MET A 123 7.62 -8.35 25.46
CA MET A 123 6.24 -8.62 25.89
C MET A 123 6.00 -10.10 26.23
N GLY A 124 6.80 -11.02 25.69
CA GLY A 124 6.54 -12.45 25.78
C GLY A 124 5.27 -12.86 25.03
N MET A 125 4.61 -13.95 25.45
CA MET A 125 3.34 -14.36 24.83
C MET A 125 2.20 -13.43 25.23
N GLY A 126 1.58 -12.78 24.24
CA GLY A 126 0.47 -11.84 24.45
C GLY A 126 -0.47 -11.77 23.26
N ASN A 127 -1.68 -11.26 23.49
CA ASN A 127 -2.66 -10.97 22.44
C ASN A 127 -2.93 -9.46 22.44
N VAL A 128 -2.80 -8.83 21.27
CA VAL A 128 -2.99 -7.40 21.05
C VAL A 128 -4.10 -7.20 20.03
N GLU A 129 -5.21 -6.65 20.49
CA GLU A 129 -6.32 -6.25 19.63
C GLU A 129 -6.13 -4.79 19.18
N ILE A 130 -5.95 -4.60 17.88
CA ILE A 130 -5.89 -3.29 17.25
C ILE A 130 -7.33 -2.83 16.98
N ASN A 131 -7.76 -1.82 17.72
CA ASN A 131 -9.04 -1.15 17.55
C ASN A 131 -8.88 0.29 17.01
N ALA A 132 -9.99 0.94 16.68
CA ALA A 132 -9.96 2.32 16.19
C ALA A 132 -9.22 3.29 17.14
N GLY A 133 -9.41 3.17 18.46
CA GLY A 133 -8.74 4.03 19.42
C GLY A 133 -7.22 3.88 19.42
N TYR A 134 -6.72 2.64 19.23
CA TYR A 134 -5.29 2.39 19.06
C TYR A 134 -4.78 3.06 17.77
N VAL A 135 -5.53 2.96 16.67
CA VAL A 135 -5.16 3.61 15.40
C VAL A 135 -5.12 5.14 15.54
N GLU A 136 -6.15 5.74 16.13
CA GLU A 136 -6.24 7.19 16.37
C GLU A 136 -5.06 7.69 17.22
N GLN A 137 -4.78 7.01 18.34
CA GLN A 137 -3.67 7.37 19.23
C GLN A 137 -2.32 7.38 18.51
N ARG A 138 -2.11 6.48 17.55
CA ARG A 138 -0.83 6.35 16.81
C ARG A 138 -0.72 7.31 15.63
N LEU A 139 -1.83 7.69 15.02
CA LEU A 139 -1.84 8.39 13.71
C LEU A 139 -2.35 9.83 13.76
N ASP A 140 -3.08 10.25 14.80
CA ASP A 140 -3.66 11.60 14.87
C ASP A 140 -2.60 12.71 14.88
N GLU A 141 -1.53 12.54 15.66
CA GLU A 141 -0.46 13.53 15.75
C GLU A 141 0.26 13.73 14.41
N VAL A 142 0.40 12.65 13.63
CA VAL A 142 1.14 12.70 12.36
C VAL A 142 0.27 13.14 11.19
N SER A 143 -1.01 12.77 11.21
CA SER A 143 -1.96 13.08 10.13
C SER A 143 -2.54 14.50 10.21
N SER A 144 -2.52 15.13 11.40
CA SER A 144 -3.03 16.48 11.60
C SER A 144 -2.07 17.58 11.14
N ASP A 145 -0.78 17.27 10.98
CA ASP A 145 0.24 18.16 10.45
C ASP A 145 0.62 17.74 9.02
N GLU A 146 0.25 18.57 8.04
CA GLU A 146 0.53 18.31 6.63
C GLU A 146 2.03 18.24 6.30
N ASP A 147 2.86 18.99 7.02
CA ASP A 147 4.30 18.98 6.79
C ASP A 147 4.90 17.74 7.43
N LEU A 148 4.48 17.36 8.64
CA LEU A 148 4.91 16.12 9.28
C LEU A 148 4.48 14.88 8.46
N SER A 149 3.24 14.88 7.96
CA SER A 149 2.71 13.85 7.06
C SER A 149 3.58 13.67 5.82
N LYS A 150 4.11 14.74 5.20
CA LYS A 150 4.97 14.60 4.01
C LYS A 150 6.30 13.91 4.27
N PHE A 151 6.81 13.97 5.50
CA PHE A 151 8.11 13.40 5.86
C PHE A 151 8.00 12.02 6.50
N ILE A 152 6.90 11.75 7.22
CA ILE A 152 6.72 10.53 8.02
C ILE A 152 5.76 9.53 7.35
N LEU A 153 4.74 10.01 6.62
CA LEU A 153 3.69 9.16 6.03
C LEU A 153 3.74 9.13 4.51
#